data_AF-A0A0N5BY04-F1
#
_entry.id   AF-A0A0N5BY04-F1
#
_cell.length_a   1.000
_cell.length_b   1.000
_cell.length_c   1.000
_cell.angle_alpha   90.00
_cell.angle_beta   90.00
_cell.angle_gamma   90.00
#
_symmetry.space_group_name_H-M   'P 1'
#
loop_
_entity.id
_entity.type
_entity.pdbx_description
1 polymer ?
#
loop_
_entity_poly.entity_id
_entity_poly.type
_entity_poly.pdbx_seq_one_letter_code
_entity_poly.pdbx_strand_id
1 'polypeptide(L)'
;MKNPYLRIKHIRLAIRREATEKLKISVILKNIDYHCLNDDAMDDYHNLSSSEILDIVEKYYSDISQEDFSIYDLLNLLTHNLKISYEGRQPFRDFFKEAVDRMKFYRLNNCDALVIKIFMDNVNYRLRKDSKFRELVPDSISIDDWCLASIEMDKF
;
A
#
# COMPACT_ATOMS: atom_id res chain seq x y z
N MET A 1 9.43 9.25 -12.48
CA MET A 1 9.31 9.30 -11.01
C MET A 1 9.47 7.90 -10.43
N LYS A 2 10.06 7.73 -9.22
CA LYS A 2 10.01 6.45 -8.48
C LYS A 2 8.56 6.21 -8.01
N ASN A 3 8.14 4.94 -7.82
CA ASN A 3 6.79 4.58 -7.33
C ASN A 3 6.48 5.34 -6.01
N PRO A 4 5.52 6.29 -6.00
CA PRO A 4 5.31 7.17 -4.86
C PRO A 4 4.84 6.42 -3.60
N TYR A 5 3.98 5.42 -3.78
CA TYR A 5 3.52 4.57 -2.69
C TYR A 5 4.68 3.82 -2.01
N LEU A 6 5.60 3.23 -2.80
CA LEU A 6 6.76 2.53 -2.23
C LEU A 6 7.66 3.48 -1.44
N ARG A 7 7.76 4.74 -1.85
CA ARG A 7 8.52 5.75 -1.10
C ARG A 7 7.88 6.04 0.25
N ILE A 8 6.57 6.30 0.29
CA ILE A 8 5.83 6.47 1.55
C ILE A 8 5.95 5.23 2.45
N LYS A 9 5.83 4.04 1.87
CA LYS A 9 6.01 2.79 2.60
C LYS A 9 7.40 2.67 3.22
N HIS A 10 8.46 3.04 2.50
CA HIS A 10 9.82 3.06 3.04
C HIS A 10 9.97 4.09 4.17
N ILE A 11 9.40 5.29 4.03
CA ILE A 11 9.41 6.31 5.09
C ILE A 11 8.72 5.77 6.35
N ARG A 12 7.51 5.21 6.23
CA ARG A 12 6.78 4.59 7.35
C ARG A 12 7.59 3.52 8.06
N LEU A 13 8.26 2.65 7.30
CA LEU A 13 9.12 1.60 7.87
C LEU A 13 10.35 2.17 8.58
N ALA A 14 10.94 3.22 8.04
CA ALA A 14 12.09 3.90 8.66
C ALA A 14 11.68 4.60 9.96
N ILE A 15 10.56 5.34 9.98
CA ILE A 15 10.02 6.00 11.18
C ILE A 15 9.82 5.00 12.34
N ARG A 16 9.29 3.80 12.05
CA ARG A 16 9.05 2.77 13.07
C ARG A 16 10.33 2.29 13.78
N ARG A 17 11.50 2.51 13.19
CA ARG A 17 12.80 2.13 13.78
C ARG A 17 13.36 3.22 14.69
N GLU A 18 12.80 4.42 14.66
CA GLU A 18 13.32 5.56 15.41
C GLU A 18 12.65 5.72 16.77
N ALA A 19 13.46 5.93 17.80
CA ALA A 19 13.00 5.97 19.19
C ALA A 19 12.44 7.33 19.64
N THR A 20 12.75 8.42 18.94
CA THR A 20 12.37 9.79 19.36
C THR A 20 11.69 10.56 18.25
N GLU A 21 10.80 11.50 18.59
CA GLU A 21 10.12 12.35 17.61
C GLU A 21 11.11 13.11 16.72
N LYS A 22 12.17 13.68 17.30
CA LYS A 22 13.20 14.39 16.53
C LYS A 22 13.87 13.50 15.48
N LEU A 23 14.15 12.23 15.81
CA LEU A 23 14.72 11.28 14.86
C LEU A 23 13.71 10.87 13.78
N LYS A 24 12.45 10.62 14.14
CA LYS A 24 11.37 10.33 13.18
C LYS A 24 11.20 11.46 12.17
N ILE A 25 11.15 12.71 12.64
CA ILE A 25 11.07 13.91 11.78
C ILE A 25 12.30 13.98 10.87
N SER A 26 13.51 13.80 11.41
CA SER A 26 14.73 13.81 10.60
C SER A 26 14.71 12.74 9.50
N VAL A 27 14.18 11.54 9.80
CA VAL A 27 14.03 10.47 8.83
C VAL A 27 13.04 10.83 7.74
N ILE A 28 11.89 11.44 8.08
CA ILE A 28 10.92 11.90 7.07
C ILE A 28 11.58 12.90 6.12
N LEU A 29 12.13 13.98 6.67
CA LEU A 29 12.70 15.09 5.89
C LEU A 29 13.87 14.65 4.99
N LYS A 30 14.67 13.66 5.40
CA LYS A 30 15.76 13.10 4.59
C LYS A 30 15.29 12.25 3.41
N ASN A 31 14.06 11.75 3.43
CA ASN A 31 13.57 10.77 2.47
C ASN A 31 12.52 11.32 1.51
N ILE A 32 12.08 12.57 1.68
CA ILE A 32 11.16 13.24 0.76
C ILE A 32 11.91 13.91 -0.41
N ASP A 33 11.20 14.25 -1.47
CA ASP A 33 11.73 15.05 -2.57
C ASP A 33 11.79 16.51 -2.14
N TYR A 34 12.83 17.22 -2.58
CA TYR A 34 13.01 18.64 -2.25
C TYR A 34 11.79 19.50 -2.65
N HIS A 35 11.08 19.13 -3.72
CA HIS A 35 9.84 19.81 -4.13
C HIS A 35 8.67 19.66 -3.13
N CYS A 36 8.72 18.69 -2.22
CA CYS A 36 7.77 18.56 -1.11
C CYS A 36 8.00 19.65 -0.04
N LEU A 37 9.20 20.23 -0.04
CA LEU A 37 9.62 21.34 0.80
C LEU A 37 9.67 22.58 -0.10
N ASN A 38 8.51 23.17 -0.42
CA ASN A 38 8.53 24.53 -0.97
C ASN A 38 9.29 25.42 0.04
N ASP A 39 10.15 26.32 -0.44
CA ASP A 39 11.19 26.99 0.36
C ASP A 39 10.68 27.75 1.61
N ASP A 40 9.37 28.04 1.69
CA ASP A 40 8.72 28.68 2.85
C ASP A 40 8.19 27.67 3.91
N ALA A 41 8.17 26.36 3.64
CA ALA A 41 7.51 25.36 4.48
C ALA A 41 8.42 24.68 5.52
N MET A 42 9.76 24.87 5.47
CA MET A 42 10.65 24.25 6.46
C MET A 42 10.42 24.78 7.87
N ASP A 43 10.07 26.06 8.00
CA ASP A 43 9.68 26.66 9.28
C ASP A 43 8.31 26.15 9.77
N ASP A 44 7.40 25.78 8.85
CA ASP A 44 6.09 25.24 9.18
C ASP A 44 6.16 23.85 9.84
N TYR A 45 7.20 23.06 9.54
CA TYR A 45 7.38 21.74 10.15
C TYR A 45 7.93 21.77 11.57
N HIS A 46 8.46 22.91 12.05
CA HIS A 46 9.12 22.98 13.37
C HIS A 46 8.17 22.73 14.56
N ASN A 47 6.87 22.96 14.37
CA ASN A 47 5.85 22.76 15.41
C ASN A 47 5.00 21.50 15.23
N LEU A 48 5.27 20.71 14.19
CA LEU A 48 4.47 19.53 13.85
C LEU A 48 5.11 18.25 14.40
N SER A 49 4.26 17.32 14.84
CA SER A 49 4.67 15.96 15.20
C SER A 49 5.08 15.16 13.97
N SER A 50 5.84 14.08 14.16
CA SER A 50 6.22 13.21 13.03
C SER A 50 5.02 12.60 12.30
N SER A 51 3.88 12.43 12.97
CA SER A 51 2.63 11.95 12.35
C SER A 51 2.03 13.00 11.42
N GLU A 52 1.91 14.24 11.87
CA GLU A 52 1.35 15.33 11.05
C GLU A 52 2.21 15.60 9.82
N ILE A 53 3.53 15.57 9.98
CA ILE A 53 4.47 15.71 8.87
C ILE A 53 4.31 14.55 7.88
N LEU A 54 4.17 13.33 8.38
CA LEU A 54 3.96 12.16 7.53
C LEU A 54 2.65 12.26 6.74
N ASP A 55 1.57 12.75 7.36
CA ASP A 55 0.27 12.93 6.69
C ASP A 55 0.36 13.97 5.56
N ILE A 56 1.07 15.09 5.79
CA ILE A 56 1.33 16.11 4.77
C ILE A 56 2.12 15.52 3.60
N VAL A 57 3.18 14.78 3.90
CA VAL A 57 4.04 14.14 2.90
C VAL A 57 3.26 13.09 2.10
N GLU A 58 2.46 12.27 2.77
CA GLU A 58 1.62 11.26 2.10
C GLU A 58 0.60 11.89 1.17
N LYS A 59 -0.04 12.98 1.62
CA LYS A 59 -0.95 13.75 0.78
C LYS A 59 -0.26 14.31 -0.45
N TYR A 60 0.91 14.93 -0.29
CA TYR A 60 1.71 15.47 -1.40
C TYR A 60 2.02 14.40 -2.45
N TYR A 61 2.54 13.23 -2.05
CA TYR A 61 2.84 12.17 -3.00
C TYR A 61 1.59 11.53 -3.62
N SER A 62 0.48 11.48 -2.88
CA SER A 62 -0.82 11.04 -3.41
C SER A 62 -1.35 12.02 -4.46
N ASP A 63 -1.26 13.33 -4.21
CA ASP A 63 -1.69 14.39 -5.13
C ASP A 63 -0.86 14.38 -6.41
N ILE A 64 0.46 14.40 -6.33
CA ILE A 64 1.33 14.30 -7.53
C ILE A 64 1.08 13.00 -8.28
N SER A 65 0.76 11.90 -7.59
CA SER A 65 0.41 10.68 -8.28
C SER A 65 -0.83 10.83 -9.16
N GLN A 66 -1.80 11.66 -8.79
CA GLN A 66 -2.98 11.93 -9.62
C GLN A 66 -2.68 12.89 -10.78
N GLU A 67 -1.73 13.81 -10.60
CA GLU A 67 -1.37 14.82 -11.60
C GLU A 67 -0.43 14.25 -12.68
N ASP A 68 0.55 13.46 -12.27
CA ASP A 68 1.65 13.02 -13.15
C ASP A 68 1.39 11.69 -13.86
N PHE A 69 0.45 10.87 -13.39
CA PHE A 69 0.20 9.54 -13.91
C PHE A 69 -1.18 9.41 -14.55
N SER A 70 -1.23 8.74 -15.70
CA SER A 70 -2.51 8.35 -16.30
C SER A 70 -3.19 7.26 -15.46
N ILE A 71 -4.49 7.03 -15.68
CA ILE A 71 -5.20 5.91 -15.06
C ILE A 71 -4.53 4.56 -15.34
N TYR A 72 -3.95 4.36 -16.52
CA TYR A 72 -3.23 3.13 -16.85
C TYR A 72 -1.94 2.97 -16.04
N ASP A 73 -1.22 4.06 -15.83
CA ASP A 73 -0.03 4.06 -14.99
C ASP A 73 -0.38 3.76 -13.53
N LEU A 74 -1.46 4.35 -13.02
CA LEU A 74 -1.95 4.09 -11.67
C LEU A 74 -2.39 2.63 -11.48
N LEU A 75 -3.08 2.04 -12.47
CA LEU A 75 -3.43 0.61 -12.46
C LEU A 75 -2.18 -0.28 -12.54
N ASN A 76 -1.18 0.10 -13.32
CA ASN A 76 0.11 -0.59 -13.34
C ASN A 76 0.82 -0.50 -11.98
N LEU A 77 0.81 0.67 -11.33
CA LEU A 77 1.42 0.89 -10.01
C LEU A 77 0.68 0.15 -8.90
N LEU A 78 -0.65 0.10 -8.95
CA LEU A 78 -1.48 -0.71 -8.05
C LEU A 78 -1.03 -2.17 -8.07
N THR A 79 -0.85 -2.71 -9.28
CA THR A 79 -0.58 -4.13 -9.50
C THR A 79 0.90 -4.50 -9.50
N HIS A 80 1.79 -3.50 -9.52
CA HIS A 80 3.24 -3.68 -9.57
C HIS A 80 3.77 -4.48 -8.38
N ASN A 81 4.46 -5.58 -8.63
CA ASN A 81 5.03 -6.48 -7.61
C ASN A 81 4.01 -7.09 -6.62
N LEU A 82 2.68 -6.93 -6.83
CA LEU A 82 1.69 -7.77 -6.14
C LEU A 82 1.83 -9.24 -6.58
N LYS A 83 2.38 -9.48 -7.78
CA LYS A 83 2.55 -10.80 -8.40
C LYS A 83 3.74 -11.63 -7.87
N ILE A 84 4.73 -11.02 -7.23
CA ILE A 84 6.07 -11.65 -7.10
C ILE A 84 6.21 -12.50 -5.83
N SER A 85 5.37 -12.33 -4.80
CA SER A 85 5.67 -12.87 -3.46
C SER A 85 4.75 -13.99 -2.96
N TYR A 86 3.74 -14.42 -3.72
CA TYR A 86 2.73 -15.39 -3.25
C TYR A 86 3.05 -16.85 -3.59
N GLU A 87 4.28 -17.29 -3.34
CA GLU A 87 4.62 -18.72 -3.33
C GLU A 87 4.03 -19.48 -2.12
N GLY A 88 3.06 -18.88 -1.39
CA GLY A 88 2.48 -19.45 -0.17
C GLY A 88 3.31 -19.25 1.11
N ARG A 89 4.34 -18.38 1.07
CA ARG A 89 5.18 -18.05 2.24
C ARG A 89 4.71 -16.82 3.03
N GLN A 90 3.77 -16.06 2.48
CA GLN A 90 3.21 -14.86 3.12
C GLN A 90 1.71 -15.06 3.43
N PRO A 91 1.21 -14.57 4.58
CA PRO A 91 -0.20 -14.63 4.94
C PRO A 91 -1.08 -13.95 3.89
N PHE A 92 -2.16 -14.59 3.40
CA PHE A 92 -3.18 -14.05 2.48
C PHE A 92 -3.64 -12.64 2.85
N ARG A 93 -3.78 -12.34 4.14
CA ARG A 93 -4.19 -10.99 4.59
C ARG A 93 -3.23 -9.88 4.18
N ASP A 94 -1.94 -10.18 4.06
CA ASP A 94 -0.92 -9.16 3.77
C ASP A 94 -1.06 -8.67 2.32
N PHE A 95 -1.46 -9.54 1.39
CA PHE A 95 -1.81 -9.14 0.01
C PHE A 95 -2.96 -8.15 0.00
N PHE A 96 -4.07 -8.50 0.64
CA PHE A 96 -5.28 -7.66 0.59
C PHE A 96 -5.06 -6.34 1.32
N LYS A 97 -4.35 -6.35 2.45
CA LYS A 97 -3.95 -5.14 3.15
C LYS A 97 -3.11 -4.21 2.27
N GLU A 98 -2.09 -4.75 1.60
CA GLU A 98 -1.24 -3.99 0.68
C GLU A 98 -2.06 -3.42 -0.49
N ALA A 99 -2.95 -4.21 -1.08
CA ALA A 99 -3.79 -3.79 -2.19
C ALA A 99 -4.75 -2.66 -1.79
N VAL A 100 -5.40 -2.78 -0.63
CA VAL A 100 -6.29 -1.75 -0.08
C VAL A 100 -5.52 -0.46 0.22
N ASP A 101 -4.34 -0.56 0.84
CA ASP A 101 -3.50 0.61 1.14
C ASP A 101 -3.10 1.34 -0.14
N ARG A 102 -2.77 0.61 -1.22
CA ARG A 102 -2.46 1.20 -2.54
C ARG A 102 -3.67 1.83 -3.20
N MET A 103 -4.83 1.16 -3.17
CA MET A 103 -6.06 1.72 -3.73
C MET A 103 -6.42 3.04 -3.07
N LYS A 104 -6.32 3.12 -1.73
CA LYS A 104 -6.54 4.35 -0.97
C LYS A 104 -5.52 5.43 -1.36
N PHE A 105 -4.24 5.09 -1.39
CA PHE A 105 -3.18 6.04 -1.72
C PHE A 105 -3.32 6.63 -3.13
N TYR A 106 -3.64 5.79 -4.12
CA TYR A 106 -3.83 6.19 -5.51
C TYR A 106 -5.27 6.64 -5.83
N ARG A 107 -6.16 6.71 -4.83
CA ARG A 107 -7.58 7.10 -4.99
C ARG A 107 -8.31 6.32 -6.09
N LEU A 108 -7.96 5.05 -6.23
CA LEU A 108 -8.51 4.16 -7.24
C LEU A 108 -9.78 3.50 -6.71
N ASN A 109 -10.90 3.80 -7.36
CA ASN A 109 -12.19 3.19 -7.07
C ASN A 109 -12.47 2.03 -8.06
N ASN A 110 -13.38 1.13 -7.69
CA ASN A 110 -13.85 0.02 -8.55
C ASN A 110 -12.73 -0.90 -9.06
N CYS A 111 -11.68 -1.11 -8.25
CA CYS A 111 -10.54 -1.97 -8.58
C CYS A 111 -10.60 -3.36 -7.94
N ASP A 112 -11.64 -3.65 -7.16
CA ASP A 112 -11.80 -4.86 -6.36
C ASP A 112 -11.67 -6.12 -7.22
N ALA A 113 -12.44 -6.20 -8.32
CA ALA A 113 -12.41 -7.34 -9.24
C ALA A 113 -11.02 -7.55 -9.87
N LEU A 114 -10.28 -6.48 -10.16
CA LEU A 114 -8.92 -6.56 -10.67
C LEU A 114 -7.96 -7.12 -9.61
N VAL A 115 -8.04 -6.62 -8.37
CA VAL A 115 -7.21 -7.09 -7.25
C VAL A 115 -7.50 -8.57 -6.95
N ILE A 116 -8.78 -8.94 -6.86
CA ILE A 116 -9.23 -10.32 -6.64
C ILE A 116 -8.75 -11.24 -7.76
N LYS A 117 -8.87 -10.81 -9.02
CA LYS A 117 -8.35 -11.58 -10.16
C LYS A 117 -6.85 -11.82 -10.03
N ILE A 118 -6.08 -10.78 -9.71
CA ILE A 118 -4.63 -10.90 -9.55
C ILE A 118 -4.30 -11.84 -8.39
N PHE A 119 -4.98 -11.72 -7.26
CA PHE A 119 -4.82 -12.64 -6.13
C PHE A 119 -5.00 -14.08 -6.59
N MET A 120 -6.16 -14.37 -7.19
CA MET A 120 -6.50 -15.71 -7.65
C MET A 120 -5.50 -16.21 -8.67
N ASP A 121 -5.05 -15.38 -9.62
CA ASP A 121 -4.02 -15.73 -10.61
C ASP A 121 -2.68 -16.12 -9.95
N ASN A 122 -2.33 -15.54 -8.81
CA ASN A 122 -1.13 -15.88 -8.05
C ASN A 122 -1.29 -17.08 -7.10
N VAL A 123 -2.52 -17.43 -6.71
CA VAL A 123 -2.76 -18.64 -5.92
C VAL A 123 -2.40 -19.88 -6.76
N ASN A 124 -1.49 -20.71 -6.24
CA ASN A 124 -1.03 -21.88 -6.96
C ASN A 124 -2.16 -22.90 -7.18
N TYR A 125 -2.05 -23.69 -8.25
CA TYR A 125 -3.08 -24.65 -8.67
C TYR A 125 -3.44 -25.70 -7.60
N ARG A 126 -2.47 -26.13 -6.79
CA ARG A 126 -2.71 -27.13 -5.74
C ARG A 126 -3.63 -26.56 -4.67
N LEU A 127 -3.37 -25.34 -4.21
CA LEU A 127 -4.19 -24.67 -3.22
C LEU A 127 -5.61 -24.39 -3.76
N ARG A 128 -5.74 -24.00 -5.04
CA ARG A 128 -7.07 -23.82 -5.66
C ARG A 128 -7.91 -25.10 -5.67
N LYS A 129 -7.29 -26.28 -5.59
CA LYS A 129 -7.99 -27.58 -5.54
C LYS A 129 -8.30 -28.05 -4.13
N ASP A 130 -7.67 -27.47 -3.11
CA ASP A 130 -7.94 -27.79 -1.73
C ASP A 130 -9.42 -27.47 -1.39
N SER A 131 -10.10 -28.38 -0.71
CA SER A 131 -11.53 -28.20 -0.39
C SER A 131 -11.74 -27.11 0.65
N LYS A 132 -10.87 -27.02 1.67
CA LYS A 132 -10.97 -26.02 2.72
C LYS A 132 -10.68 -24.63 2.17
N PHE A 133 -9.67 -24.49 1.31
CA PHE A 133 -9.41 -23.21 0.65
C PHE A 133 -10.64 -22.76 -0.14
N ARG A 134 -11.25 -23.65 -0.94
CA ARG A 134 -12.46 -23.33 -1.73
C ARG A 134 -13.67 -22.95 -0.88
N GLU A 135 -13.84 -23.56 0.29
CA GLU A 135 -14.90 -23.19 1.25
C GLU A 135 -14.71 -21.78 1.82
N LEU A 136 -13.48 -21.28 1.87
CA LEU A 136 -13.19 -19.92 2.32
C LEU A 136 -13.21 -18.88 1.19
N VAL A 137 -13.26 -19.28 -0.08
CA VAL A 137 -13.34 -18.32 -1.19
C VAL A 137 -14.72 -17.64 -1.19
N PRO A 138 -14.79 -16.30 -1.06
CA PRO A 138 -16.07 -15.59 -1.09
C PRO A 138 -16.76 -15.66 -2.45
N ASP A 139 -18.09 -15.80 -2.46
CA ASP A 139 -18.93 -15.57 -3.63
C ASP A 139 -19.32 -14.09 -3.74
N SER A 140 -18.30 -13.22 -3.80
CA SER A 140 -18.46 -11.77 -3.83
C SER A 140 -17.32 -11.13 -4.61
N ILE A 141 -17.57 -9.96 -5.20
CA ILE A 141 -16.54 -9.12 -5.83
C ILE A 141 -16.06 -7.98 -4.92
N SER A 142 -16.54 -7.92 -3.68
CA SER A 142 -16.18 -6.90 -2.68
C SER A 142 -14.83 -7.20 -2.06
N ILE A 143 -13.88 -6.27 -2.14
CA ILE A 143 -12.55 -6.48 -1.52
C ILE A 143 -12.63 -6.65 0.01
N ASP A 144 -13.66 -6.11 0.66
CA ASP A 144 -13.86 -6.23 2.11
C ASP A 144 -14.17 -7.68 2.53
N ASP A 145 -15.02 -8.37 1.75
CA ASP A 145 -15.35 -9.78 2.00
C ASP A 145 -14.09 -10.65 1.83
N TRP A 146 -13.27 -10.34 0.83
CA TRP A 146 -12.00 -11.01 0.59
C TRP A 146 -10.95 -10.70 1.66
N CYS A 147 -10.92 -9.48 2.21
CA CYS A 147 -10.10 -9.15 3.37
C CYS A 147 -10.48 -10.02 4.57
N LEU A 148 -11.78 -10.16 4.88
CA LEU A 148 -12.25 -11.00 5.98
C LEU A 148 -11.90 -12.47 5.75
N ALA A 149 -12.17 -13.00 4.55
CA ALA A 149 -11.86 -14.37 4.21
C ALA A 149 -10.36 -14.67 4.27
N SER A 150 -9.50 -13.73 3.87
CA SER A 150 -8.04 -13.90 3.90
C SER A 150 -7.49 -14.12 5.31
N ILE A 151 -8.13 -13.58 6.35
CA ILE A 151 -7.76 -13.80 7.76
C ILE A 151 -8.05 -15.25 8.17
N GLU A 152 -9.13 -15.83 7.67
CA GLU A 152 -9.44 -17.24 7.89
C GLU A 152 -8.52 -18.15 7.08
N MET A 153 -8.20 -17.77 5.83
CA MET A 153 -7.25 -18.50 4.98
C MET A 153 -5.84 -18.56 5.59
N ASP A 154 -5.43 -17.54 6.36
CA ASP A 154 -4.14 -17.52 7.06
C ASP A 154 -3.99 -18.60 8.12
N LYS A 155 -5.09 -19.22 8.57
CA LYS A 155 -5.06 -20.28 9.58
C LYS A 155 -4.74 -21.66 8.99
N PHE A 156 -4.60 -21.76 7.67
CA PHE A 156 -4.25 -23.00 6.96
C PHE A 156 -2.79 -23.40 7.13
#